data_AF-A0A0L0BI64-F1
#
_entry.id   AF-A0A0L0BI64-F1
#
_cell.length_a   1.000
_cell.length_b   1.000
_cell.length_c   1.000
_cell.angle_alpha   90.00
_cell.angle_beta   90.00
_cell.angle_gamma   90.00
#
_symmetry.space_group_name_H-M   'P 1'
#
loop_
_entity.id
_entity.type
_entity.pdbx_description
1 polymer ?
#
loop_
_entity_poly.entity_id
_entity_poly.type
_entity_poly.pdbx_seq_one_letter_code
_entity_poly.pdbx_strand_id
1 'polypeptide(L)'
;MNPWKPSGVLGVDVSSHQLTVDWRAAWNNGARFAYVKATEATSYVNPYFNPQYRGSESVGMLRGAYHFAIPNVSTGAQQANYLINNGGGWSPDGKTLPPLLDVEYNPYPSLGNSCYNMSATQMVNWIKDFSRTVYNRTGRLPMIYTTADWWNTCTGSSRAFADHPLHIASYNNSGAGRMPAGWTGYDVWQYTEHGPVVGDWNQWPASINALQAFARNNAASPAPPTTPASPGVSAIAAAASRTPGLGATTTGVVCGLVRGGCYQKFQGGDIRWTSATGAQPTKGGIRPAWGTTGYENGRLGYPTRAEECGLTGGGCYQRYEGGDIHWAPASGAHPTSGGSRPAWGHPGSGTGRLGYPTGSEVCGLAGGGCYQKFQGGDIHWAPGVGAHPTRAGIRTAWANTGYERGSLRYPTGPEVCGLVKGGCYQNFQGGAITWAPGVGAHPTKGAIRTAWANTGYETGRLGYPTSSENCTTTTRCTQTYEGGTITWTPTTGATPRYNR
;
A
#
# COMPACT_ATOMS: atom_id res chain seq x y z
N MET A 1 -17.57 15.68 -0.80
CA MET A 1 -16.76 14.44 -0.88
C MET A 1 -15.99 14.51 -2.18
N ASN A 2 -14.67 14.30 -2.19
CA ASN A 2 -13.90 14.33 -3.43
C ASN A 2 -13.94 12.93 -4.05
N PRO A 3 -14.70 12.68 -5.13
CA PRO A 3 -14.75 11.36 -5.74
C PRO A 3 -13.36 11.02 -6.27
N TRP A 4 -12.96 9.76 -6.10
CA TRP A 4 -11.71 9.21 -6.64
C TRP A 4 -11.62 9.51 -8.15
N LYS A 5 -10.43 9.90 -8.63
CA LYS A 5 -10.17 10.19 -10.05
C LYS A 5 -8.86 9.50 -10.47
N PRO A 6 -8.84 8.77 -11.60
CA PRO A 6 -7.60 8.20 -12.13
C PRO A 6 -6.62 9.30 -12.58
N SER A 7 -5.32 9.00 -12.56
CA SER A 7 -4.30 9.88 -13.14
C SER A 7 -4.39 9.88 -14.67
N GLY A 8 -4.24 11.03 -15.32
CA GLY A 8 -4.29 11.15 -16.77
C GLY A 8 -5.12 12.35 -17.19
N VAL A 9 -5.51 12.39 -18.46
CA VAL A 9 -6.43 13.40 -18.98
C VAL A 9 -7.85 12.88 -18.77
N LEU A 10 -8.68 13.60 -18.03
CA LEU A 10 -10.07 13.23 -17.82
C LEU A 10 -10.94 13.68 -19.00
N GLY A 11 -12.02 12.96 -19.24
CA GLY A 11 -13.05 13.32 -20.19
C GLY A 11 -14.40 12.82 -19.73
N VAL A 12 -15.42 13.10 -20.54
CA VAL A 12 -16.79 12.69 -20.27
C VAL A 12 -17.41 12.15 -21.56
N ASP A 13 -18.46 11.37 -21.44
CA ASP A 13 -19.35 11.11 -22.56
C ASP A 13 -20.79 11.38 -22.18
N VAL A 14 -21.58 11.86 -23.15
CA VAL A 14 -22.94 12.34 -22.91
C VAL A 14 -23.86 11.96 -24.06
N SER A 15 -25.15 11.90 -23.75
CA SER A 15 -26.21 11.62 -24.69
C SER A 15 -27.42 12.53 -24.45
N SER A 16 -28.55 12.23 -25.10
CA SER A 16 -29.81 12.91 -24.82
C SER A 16 -30.30 12.75 -23.38
N HIS A 17 -29.80 11.77 -22.62
CA HIS A 17 -30.12 11.62 -21.20
C HIS A 17 -29.72 12.84 -20.36
N GLN A 18 -28.65 13.56 -20.76
CA GLN A 18 -28.17 14.73 -20.04
C GLN A 18 -28.75 16.06 -20.57
N LEU A 19 -29.64 16.04 -21.58
CA LEU A 19 -30.25 17.23 -22.20
C LEU A 19 -29.25 18.41 -22.36
N THR A 20 -29.25 19.35 -21.40
CA THR A 20 -28.28 20.44 -21.29
C THR A 20 -27.11 20.07 -20.38
N VAL A 21 -25.88 20.25 -20.87
CA VAL A 21 -24.65 19.92 -20.13
C VAL A 21 -23.93 21.19 -19.66
N ASP A 22 -23.59 21.26 -18.37
CA ASP A 22 -22.72 22.31 -17.84
C ASP A 22 -21.24 21.99 -18.15
N TRP A 23 -20.83 22.36 -19.37
CA TRP A 23 -19.48 22.15 -19.87
C TRP A 23 -18.41 22.89 -19.06
N ARG A 24 -18.76 24.06 -18.48
CA ARG A 24 -17.82 24.83 -17.67
C ARG A 24 -17.56 24.13 -16.35
N ALA A 25 -18.59 23.56 -15.72
CA ALA A 25 -18.43 22.73 -14.52
C ALA A 25 -17.63 21.46 -14.80
N ALA A 26 -17.85 20.79 -15.93
CA ALA A 26 -17.04 19.63 -16.36
C ALA A 26 -15.56 20.01 -16.53
N TRP A 27 -15.28 21.12 -17.21
CA TRP A 27 -13.93 21.65 -17.38
C TRP A 27 -13.26 21.95 -16.04
N ASN A 28 -13.98 22.63 -15.14
CA ASN A 28 -13.49 22.98 -13.81
C ASN A 28 -13.22 21.73 -12.95
N ASN A 29 -13.93 20.63 -13.22
CA ASN A 29 -13.69 19.33 -12.58
C ASN A 29 -12.57 18.50 -13.23
N GLY A 30 -11.91 19.03 -14.27
CA GLY A 30 -10.71 18.46 -14.87
C GLY A 30 -10.90 17.81 -16.24
N ALA A 31 -12.14 17.74 -16.76
CA ALA A 31 -12.38 17.17 -18.08
C ALA A 31 -11.74 18.03 -19.19
N ARG A 32 -11.13 17.38 -20.18
CA ARG A 32 -10.47 18.01 -21.34
C ARG A 32 -10.88 17.40 -22.67
N PHE A 33 -11.68 16.35 -22.65
CA PHE A 33 -12.31 15.81 -23.84
C PHE A 33 -13.74 15.34 -23.58
N ALA A 34 -14.54 15.27 -24.64
CA ALA A 34 -15.91 14.77 -24.60
C ALA A 34 -16.22 13.86 -25.78
N TYR A 35 -17.02 12.82 -25.57
CA TYR A 35 -17.74 12.11 -26.62
C TYR A 35 -19.25 12.38 -26.51
N VAL A 36 -19.91 12.63 -27.64
CA VAL A 36 -21.34 12.94 -27.66
C VAL A 36 -22.08 11.94 -28.55
N LYS A 37 -23.17 11.35 -28.05
CA LYS A 37 -23.99 10.43 -28.85
C LYS A 37 -24.53 11.20 -30.05
N ALA A 38 -24.15 10.81 -31.26
CA ALA A 38 -24.71 11.40 -32.47
C ALA A 38 -25.94 10.62 -32.92
N THR A 39 -25.83 9.30 -32.96
CA THR A 39 -26.84 8.45 -33.58
C THR A 39 -26.97 7.09 -32.90
N GLU A 40 -28.09 6.43 -33.17
CA GLU A 40 -28.35 5.05 -32.78
C GLU A 40 -29.13 4.36 -33.91
N ALA A 41 -28.74 3.12 -34.23
CA ALA A 41 -29.29 2.39 -35.36
C ALA A 41 -29.30 3.24 -36.66
N THR A 42 -30.37 3.16 -37.44
CA THR A 42 -30.54 3.95 -38.68
C THR A 42 -31.66 4.97 -38.60
N SER A 43 -32.20 5.20 -37.40
CA SER A 43 -33.43 5.97 -37.19
C SER A 43 -33.31 7.10 -36.16
N TYR A 44 -32.38 7.00 -35.21
CA TYR A 44 -32.27 7.98 -34.13
C TYR A 44 -31.07 8.91 -34.33
N VAL A 45 -31.34 10.22 -34.35
CA VAL A 45 -30.34 11.28 -34.21
C VAL A 45 -30.56 11.97 -32.87
N ASN A 46 -29.50 12.19 -32.10
CA ASN A 46 -29.60 12.90 -30.83
C ASN A 46 -30.02 14.36 -31.07
N PRO A 47 -31.22 14.79 -30.59
CA PRO A 47 -31.71 16.15 -30.83
C PRO A 47 -30.87 17.22 -30.10
N TYR A 48 -30.08 16.82 -29.11
CA TYR A 48 -29.15 17.68 -28.37
C TYR A 48 -27.71 17.60 -28.88
N PHE A 49 -27.44 16.87 -29.97
CA PHE A 49 -26.07 16.63 -30.45
C PHE A 49 -25.31 17.94 -30.69
N ASN A 50 -25.88 18.85 -31.49
CA ASN A 50 -25.20 20.11 -31.85
C ASN A 50 -24.84 20.98 -30.64
N PRO A 51 -25.76 21.31 -29.70
CA PRO A 51 -25.41 22.09 -28.53
C PRO A 51 -24.44 21.35 -27.59
N GLN A 52 -24.53 20.03 -27.46
CA GLN A 52 -23.58 19.25 -26.64
C GLN A 52 -22.18 19.24 -27.26
N TYR A 53 -22.08 18.92 -28.56
CA TYR A 53 -20.82 18.83 -29.28
C TYR A 53 -20.09 20.18 -29.33
N ARG A 54 -20.78 21.25 -29.75
CA ARG A 54 -20.20 22.61 -29.78
C ARG A 54 -19.98 23.19 -28.39
N GLY A 55 -20.81 22.84 -27.42
CA GLY A 55 -20.66 23.27 -26.04
C GLY A 55 -19.32 22.81 -25.44
N SER A 56 -18.98 21.53 -25.63
CA SER A 56 -17.69 20.98 -25.20
C SER A 56 -16.49 21.68 -25.87
N GLU A 57 -16.60 21.97 -27.16
CA GLU A 57 -15.57 22.70 -27.92
C GLU A 57 -15.39 24.13 -27.40
N SER A 58 -16.48 24.83 -27.08
CA SER A 58 -16.44 26.24 -26.67
C SER A 58 -15.71 26.48 -25.34
N VAL A 59 -15.67 25.48 -24.46
CA VAL A 59 -14.86 25.52 -23.23
C VAL A 59 -13.44 24.97 -23.43
N GLY A 60 -13.06 24.59 -24.65
CA GLY A 60 -11.72 24.17 -25.04
C GLY A 60 -11.46 22.67 -25.05
N MET A 61 -12.50 21.83 -24.92
CA MET A 61 -12.31 20.37 -24.94
C MET A 61 -12.06 19.83 -26.35
N LEU A 62 -11.31 18.74 -26.43
CA LEU A 62 -11.33 17.85 -27.60
C LEU A 62 -12.71 17.18 -27.64
N ARG A 63 -13.25 16.92 -28.83
CA ARG A 63 -14.60 16.39 -28.97
C ARG A 63 -14.68 15.29 -30.02
N GLY A 64 -15.45 14.26 -29.70
CA GLY A 64 -15.76 13.13 -30.56
C GLY A 64 -17.26 12.85 -30.57
N ALA A 65 -17.69 12.06 -31.55
CA ALA A 65 -19.08 11.63 -31.66
C ALA A 65 -19.15 10.10 -31.70
N TYR A 66 -20.15 9.54 -31.03
CA TYR A 66 -20.33 8.09 -30.95
C TYR A 66 -21.67 7.63 -31.50
N HIS A 67 -21.68 6.36 -31.92
CA HIS A 67 -22.83 5.66 -32.46
C HIS A 67 -23.17 4.45 -31.62
N PHE A 68 -24.37 4.43 -31.03
CA PHE A 68 -24.86 3.25 -30.33
C PHE A 68 -25.36 2.21 -31.34
N ALA A 69 -24.64 1.10 -31.41
CA ALA A 69 -24.90 0.06 -32.39
C ALA A 69 -26.14 -0.75 -32.04
N ILE A 70 -26.97 -1.02 -33.04
CA ILE A 70 -28.03 -2.05 -32.98
C ILE A 70 -27.77 -3.06 -34.11
N PRO A 71 -26.88 -4.05 -33.91
CA PRO A 71 -26.34 -4.81 -35.04
C PRO A 71 -27.35 -5.67 -35.81
N ASN A 72 -28.47 -6.05 -35.22
CA ASN A 72 -29.46 -6.93 -35.85
C ASN A 72 -30.56 -6.22 -36.66
N VAL A 73 -30.59 -4.87 -36.71
CA VAL A 73 -31.62 -4.13 -37.47
C VAL A 73 -31.13 -3.61 -38.83
N SER A 74 -29.82 -3.60 -39.08
CA SER A 74 -29.23 -3.15 -40.35
C SER A 74 -27.78 -3.63 -40.48
N THR A 75 -27.13 -3.45 -41.63
CA THR A 75 -25.69 -3.73 -41.77
C THR A 75 -24.81 -2.72 -41.03
N GLY A 76 -23.55 -3.08 -40.79
CA GLY A 76 -22.56 -2.19 -40.19
C GLY A 76 -22.31 -0.97 -41.08
N ALA A 77 -22.24 -1.15 -42.39
CA ALA A 77 -22.10 -0.06 -43.34
C ALA A 77 -23.27 0.95 -43.29
N GLN A 78 -24.51 0.48 -43.13
CA GLN A 78 -25.67 1.37 -43.03
C GLN A 78 -25.58 2.26 -41.77
N GLN A 79 -25.23 1.66 -40.62
CA GLN A 79 -25.07 2.41 -39.36
C GLN A 79 -23.85 3.33 -39.37
N ALA A 80 -22.72 2.90 -39.95
CA ALA A 80 -21.56 3.75 -40.15
C ALA A 80 -21.90 4.98 -41.00
N ASN A 81 -22.56 4.79 -42.15
CA ASN A 81 -23.00 5.91 -42.98
C ASN A 81 -23.95 6.85 -42.22
N TYR A 82 -24.82 6.29 -41.38
CA TYR A 82 -25.74 7.07 -40.57
C TYR A 82 -25.02 7.93 -39.52
N LEU A 83 -24.01 7.39 -38.83
CA LEU A 83 -23.13 8.19 -37.96
C LEU A 83 -22.42 9.30 -38.74
N ILE A 84 -21.74 8.95 -39.83
CA ILE A 84 -20.90 9.92 -40.55
C ILE A 84 -21.74 11.06 -41.13
N ASN A 85 -22.97 10.80 -41.57
CA ASN A 85 -23.86 11.81 -42.15
C ASN A 85 -24.51 12.73 -41.11
N ASN A 86 -24.55 12.33 -39.83
CA ASN A 86 -25.31 13.04 -38.79
C ASN A 86 -24.46 13.56 -37.62
N GLY A 87 -23.13 13.45 -37.67
CA GLY A 87 -22.29 13.96 -36.59
C GLY A 87 -20.80 14.04 -36.88
N GLY A 88 -20.08 14.59 -35.90
CA GLY A 88 -18.63 14.45 -35.73
C GLY A 88 -17.71 15.38 -36.54
N GLY A 89 -18.14 15.98 -37.65
CA GLY A 89 -17.34 17.00 -38.37
C GLY A 89 -15.90 16.55 -38.68
N TRP A 90 -15.77 15.29 -39.10
CA TRP A 90 -14.53 14.50 -39.04
C TRP A 90 -13.35 15.19 -39.73
N SER A 91 -12.35 15.59 -38.94
CA SER A 91 -11.13 16.22 -39.43
C SER A 91 -9.92 15.89 -38.54
N PRO A 92 -8.69 15.98 -39.04
CA PRO A 92 -7.47 15.84 -38.23
C PRO A 92 -6.99 17.17 -37.64
N ASP A 93 -7.91 18.03 -37.20
CA ASP A 93 -7.62 19.37 -36.65
C ASP A 93 -6.91 19.34 -35.28
N GLY A 94 -6.68 18.15 -34.70
CA GLY A 94 -6.15 17.97 -33.35
C GLY A 94 -7.15 18.29 -32.24
N LYS A 95 -8.41 18.51 -32.59
CA LYS A 95 -9.54 18.72 -31.68
C LYS A 95 -10.65 17.67 -31.87
N THR A 96 -10.72 17.06 -33.05
CA THR A 96 -11.73 16.07 -33.44
C THR A 96 -11.19 14.67 -33.19
N LEU A 97 -11.78 14.01 -32.20
CA LEU A 97 -11.46 12.62 -31.90
C LEU A 97 -12.05 11.68 -32.97
N PRO A 98 -11.50 10.47 -33.15
CA PRO A 98 -12.04 9.50 -34.10
C PRO A 98 -13.51 9.16 -33.81
N PRO A 99 -14.28 8.75 -34.83
CA PRO A 99 -15.60 8.17 -34.63
C PRO A 99 -15.54 7.04 -33.59
N LEU A 100 -16.53 6.99 -32.68
CA LEU A 100 -16.60 5.93 -31.68
C LEU A 100 -17.78 5.00 -32.01
N LEU A 101 -17.47 3.72 -32.19
CA LEU A 101 -18.47 2.66 -32.26
C LEU A 101 -18.76 2.20 -30.83
N ASP A 102 -19.98 2.43 -30.36
CA ASP A 102 -20.47 1.91 -29.09
C ASP A 102 -21.18 0.59 -29.34
N VAL A 103 -20.57 -0.50 -28.89
CA VAL A 103 -21.02 -1.86 -29.09
C VAL A 103 -21.03 -2.63 -27.77
N GLU A 104 -22.23 -2.79 -27.22
CA GLU A 104 -22.47 -3.32 -25.89
C GLU A 104 -23.79 -4.12 -25.77
N TYR A 105 -24.13 -4.50 -24.54
CA TYR A 105 -25.29 -5.35 -24.23
C TYR A 105 -26.56 -4.77 -24.83
N ASN A 106 -27.35 -5.63 -25.50
CA ASN A 106 -28.64 -5.23 -26.03
C ASN A 106 -29.57 -4.73 -24.91
N PRO A 107 -29.98 -3.44 -24.92
CA PRO A 107 -30.90 -2.90 -23.92
C PRO A 107 -32.36 -3.12 -24.30
N TYR A 108 -32.65 -3.68 -25.48
CA TYR A 108 -34.00 -3.85 -26.03
C TYR A 108 -34.40 -5.32 -26.08
N PRO A 109 -35.20 -5.81 -25.11
CA PRO A 109 -35.64 -7.21 -25.09
C PRO A 109 -36.37 -7.65 -26.37
N SER A 110 -37.03 -6.72 -27.07
CA SER A 110 -37.70 -6.96 -28.35
C SER A 110 -36.73 -7.25 -29.50
N LEU A 111 -35.45 -6.91 -29.35
CA LEU A 111 -34.39 -7.12 -30.34
C LEU A 111 -33.49 -8.31 -29.98
N GLY A 112 -33.96 -9.22 -29.11
CA GLY A 112 -33.29 -10.49 -28.83
C GLY A 112 -32.46 -10.49 -27.54
N ASN A 113 -31.54 -11.45 -27.45
CA ASN A 113 -30.69 -11.64 -26.27
C ASN A 113 -29.61 -10.55 -26.13
N SER A 114 -28.74 -10.67 -25.13
CA SER A 114 -27.63 -9.74 -24.85
C SER A 114 -26.69 -9.48 -26.03
N CYS A 115 -26.64 -10.39 -27.01
CA CYS A 115 -25.87 -10.30 -28.25
C CYS A 115 -26.78 -10.11 -29.48
N TYR A 116 -27.97 -9.52 -29.31
CA TYR A 116 -28.92 -9.21 -30.39
C TYR A 116 -29.41 -10.44 -31.19
N ASN A 117 -29.38 -11.63 -30.58
CA ASN A 117 -29.60 -12.94 -31.23
C ASN A 117 -28.62 -13.25 -32.39
N MET A 118 -27.45 -12.59 -32.42
CA MET A 118 -26.42 -12.84 -33.43
C MET A 118 -25.41 -13.86 -32.93
N SER A 119 -24.91 -14.70 -33.85
CA SER A 119 -23.71 -15.50 -33.59
C SER A 119 -22.46 -14.61 -33.51
N ALA A 120 -21.41 -15.11 -32.86
CA ALA A 120 -20.11 -14.45 -32.79
C ALA A 120 -19.57 -14.04 -34.17
N THR A 121 -19.68 -14.93 -35.16
CA THR A 121 -19.24 -14.65 -36.54
C THR A 121 -20.03 -13.53 -37.19
N GLN A 122 -21.36 -13.51 -37.01
CA GLN A 122 -22.20 -12.42 -37.53
C GLN A 122 -21.83 -11.08 -36.88
N MET A 123 -21.64 -11.07 -35.56
CA MET A 123 -21.24 -9.86 -34.82
C MET A 123 -19.89 -9.32 -35.30
N VAL A 124 -18.88 -10.19 -35.41
CA VAL A 124 -17.54 -9.82 -35.92
C VAL A 124 -17.62 -9.27 -37.35
N ASN A 125 -18.40 -9.91 -38.23
CA ASN A 125 -18.57 -9.42 -39.60
C ASN A 125 -19.26 -8.06 -39.65
N TRP A 126 -20.25 -7.84 -38.78
CA TRP A 126 -20.96 -6.56 -38.68
C TRP A 126 -20.03 -5.42 -38.23
N ILE A 127 -19.24 -5.65 -37.16
CA ILE A 127 -18.27 -4.67 -36.66
C ILE A 127 -17.23 -4.36 -37.74
N LYS A 128 -16.77 -5.37 -38.49
CA LYS A 128 -15.81 -5.19 -39.59
C LYS A 128 -16.38 -4.35 -40.73
N ASP A 129 -17.65 -4.55 -41.06
CA ASP A 129 -18.37 -3.77 -42.08
C ASP A 129 -18.55 -2.30 -41.66
N PHE A 130 -18.91 -2.07 -40.40
CA PHE A 130 -18.96 -0.73 -39.81
C PHE A 130 -17.60 -0.04 -39.86
N SER A 131 -16.56 -0.67 -39.31
CA SER A 131 -15.21 -0.12 -39.24
C SER A 131 -14.62 0.20 -40.60
N ARG A 132 -14.75 -0.72 -41.58
CA ARG A 132 -14.30 -0.49 -42.95
C ARG A 132 -15.02 0.70 -43.57
N THR A 133 -16.33 0.82 -43.35
CA THR A 133 -17.12 1.93 -43.90
C THR A 133 -16.71 3.27 -43.28
N VAL A 134 -16.51 3.32 -41.96
CA VAL A 134 -15.99 4.52 -41.29
C VAL A 134 -14.61 4.90 -41.83
N TYR A 135 -13.70 3.94 -41.96
CA TYR A 135 -12.36 4.18 -42.51
C TYR A 135 -12.43 4.72 -43.94
N ASN A 136 -13.23 4.10 -44.81
CA ASN A 136 -13.37 4.55 -46.19
C ASN A 136 -13.99 5.96 -46.30
N ARG A 137 -14.87 6.34 -45.36
CA ARG A 137 -15.58 7.62 -45.37
C ARG A 137 -14.79 8.76 -44.72
N THR A 138 -13.90 8.46 -43.78
CA THR A 138 -13.23 9.47 -42.93
C THR A 138 -11.71 9.40 -42.98
N GLY A 139 -11.16 8.33 -43.54
CA GLY A 139 -9.75 7.98 -43.45
C GLY A 139 -9.35 7.31 -42.13
N ARG A 140 -10.22 7.30 -41.11
CA ARG A 140 -9.89 6.92 -39.72
C ARG A 140 -10.58 5.62 -39.30
N LEU A 141 -9.87 4.72 -38.60
CA LEU A 141 -10.57 3.63 -37.91
C LEU A 141 -11.43 4.21 -36.78
N PRO A 142 -12.63 3.67 -36.53
CA PRO A 142 -13.36 4.03 -35.33
C PRO A 142 -12.62 3.48 -34.10
N MET A 143 -12.68 4.23 -33.00
CA MET A 143 -12.44 3.67 -31.68
C MET A 143 -13.63 2.76 -31.33
N ILE A 144 -13.39 1.68 -30.59
CA ILE A 144 -14.45 0.75 -30.19
C ILE A 144 -14.68 0.92 -28.69
N TYR A 145 -15.91 1.28 -28.32
CA TYR A 145 -16.41 1.21 -26.96
C TYR A 145 -17.05 -0.14 -26.69
N THR A 146 -16.66 -0.79 -25.60
CA THR A 146 -17.24 -2.07 -25.16
C THR A 146 -16.87 -2.39 -23.71
N THR A 147 -17.39 -3.50 -23.18
CA THR A 147 -16.88 -4.17 -21.98
C THR A 147 -16.10 -5.43 -22.35
N ALA A 148 -15.14 -5.85 -21.51
CA ALA A 148 -14.38 -7.08 -21.74
C ALA A 148 -15.27 -8.33 -21.72
N ASP A 149 -16.32 -8.34 -20.91
CA ASP A 149 -17.26 -9.46 -20.83
C ASP A 149 -18.13 -9.55 -22.09
N TRP A 150 -18.78 -8.44 -22.47
CA TRP A 150 -19.61 -8.40 -23.67
C TRP A 150 -18.81 -8.79 -24.91
N TRP A 151 -17.61 -8.22 -25.09
CA TRP A 151 -16.78 -8.51 -26.26
C TRP A 151 -16.42 -9.98 -26.34
N ASN A 152 -15.90 -10.56 -25.25
CA ASN A 152 -15.47 -11.95 -25.25
C ASN A 152 -16.64 -12.92 -25.47
N THR A 153 -17.82 -12.57 -24.96
CA THR A 153 -19.05 -13.35 -25.13
C THR A 153 -19.62 -13.22 -26.54
N CYS A 154 -19.94 -12.00 -26.97
CA CYS A 154 -20.69 -11.74 -28.19
C CYS A 154 -19.84 -11.75 -29.47
N THR A 155 -18.50 -11.70 -29.38
CA THR A 155 -17.60 -11.85 -30.53
C THR A 155 -16.84 -13.17 -30.54
N GLY A 156 -17.04 -14.04 -29.53
CA GLY A 156 -16.26 -15.27 -29.38
C GLY A 156 -14.78 -15.00 -29.11
N SER A 157 -14.47 -13.96 -28.33
CA SER A 157 -13.11 -13.51 -28.04
C SER A 157 -12.28 -13.21 -29.30
N SER A 158 -12.90 -12.56 -30.28
CA SER A 158 -12.25 -12.21 -31.54
C SER A 158 -11.07 -11.28 -31.33
N ARG A 159 -9.95 -11.57 -32.00
CA ARG A 159 -8.73 -10.73 -32.02
C ARG A 159 -8.61 -9.89 -33.28
N ALA A 160 -9.65 -9.85 -34.11
CA ALA A 160 -9.61 -9.26 -35.46
C ALA A 160 -9.48 -7.72 -35.48
N PHE A 161 -9.63 -7.06 -34.32
CA PHE A 161 -9.69 -5.60 -34.18
C PHE A 161 -8.56 -5.05 -33.31
N ALA A 162 -7.46 -5.79 -33.15
CA ALA A 162 -6.30 -5.39 -32.35
C ALA A 162 -5.63 -4.09 -32.82
N ASP A 163 -5.95 -3.64 -34.04
CA ASP A 163 -5.51 -2.38 -34.65
C ASP A 163 -6.41 -1.18 -34.30
N HIS A 164 -7.62 -1.42 -33.78
CA HIS A 164 -8.56 -0.37 -33.41
C HIS A 164 -8.22 0.22 -32.04
N PRO A 165 -8.37 1.54 -31.83
CA PRO A 165 -8.31 2.10 -30.49
C PRO A 165 -9.44 1.55 -29.61
N LEU A 166 -9.18 1.39 -28.32
CA LEU A 166 -10.13 0.82 -27.36
C LEU A 166 -10.60 1.86 -26.33
N HIS A 167 -11.92 2.00 -26.24
CA HIS A 167 -12.61 2.67 -25.14
C HIS A 167 -13.26 1.60 -24.24
N ILE A 168 -12.60 1.24 -23.15
CA ILE A 168 -13.07 0.15 -22.29
C ILE A 168 -13.94 0.70 -21.16
N ALA A 169 -15.12 0.12 -20.97
CA ALA A 169 -15.93 0.34 -19.78
C ALA A 169 -15.58 -0.65 -18.67
N SER A 170 -15.18 -0.13 -17.51
CA SER A 170 -14.94 -0.92 -16.30
C SER A 170 -15.06 -0.04 -15.06
N TYR A 171 -16.19 -0.11 -14.37
CA TYR A 171 -16.49 0.80 -13.25
C TYR A 171 -15.81 0.36 -11.96
N ASN A 172 -14.60 0.84 -11.74
CA ASN A 172 -13.84 0.54 -10.54
C ASN A 172 -12.77 1.62 -10.25
N ASN A 173 -12.16 1.56 -9.07
CA ASN A 173 -11.13 2.50 -8.61
C ASN A 173 -9.71 1.91 -8.58
N SER A 174 -9.47 0.77 -9.24
CA SER A 174 -8.19 0.03 -9.21
C SER A 174 -7.52 -0.13 -10.58
N GLY A 175 -8.22 0.18 -11.68
CA GLY A 175 -7.69 0.21 -13.05
C GLY A 175 -8.67 -0.38 -14.06
N ALA A 176 -8.41 -0.25 -15.36
CA ALA A 176 -9.33 -0.70 -16.42
C ALA A 176 -9.59 -2.22 -16.50
N GLY A 177 -9.03 -3.02 -15.59
CA GLY A 177 -9.29 -4.45 -15.50
C GLY A 177 -8.69 -5.26 -16.65
N ARG A 178 -9.30 -6.42 -16.92
CA ARG A 178 -8.90 -7.31 -18.01
C ARG A 178 -9.33 -6.71 -19.35
N MET A 179 -8.44 -6.69 -20.33
CA MET A 179 -8.77 -6.24 -21.68
C MET A 179 -9.59 -7.29 -22.45
N PRO A 180 -10.48 -6.86 -23.37
CA PRO A 180 -11.09 -7.76 -24.35
C PRO A 180 -10.02 -8.48 -25.17
N ALA A 181 -10.33 -9.68 -25.66
CA ALA A 181 -9.42 -10.40 -26.54
C ALA A 181 -9.04 -9.56 -27.77
N GLY A 182 -7.75 -9.53 -28.10
CA GLY A 182 -7.20 -8.72 -29.19
C GLY A 182 -6.41 -7.51 -28.71
N TRP A 183 -6.79 -6.93 -27.57
CA TRP A 183 -6.09 -5.78 -26.99
C TRP A 183 -5.17 -6.17 -25.83
N THR A 184 -4.04 -5.46 -25.74
CA THR A 184 -3.09 -5.55 -24.63
C THR A 184 -3.14 -4.33 -23.71
N GLY A 185 -3.92 -3.30 -24.09
CA GLY A 185 -4.14 -2.06 -23.34
C GLY A 185 -5.38 -1.33 -23.85
N TYR A 186 -5.61 -0.12 -23.34
CA TYR A 186 -6.73 0.74 -23.72
C TYR A 186 -6.24 2.15 -24.06
N ASP A 187 -7.06 2.88 -24.82
CA ASP A 187 -6.83 4.29 -25.17
C ASP A 187 -7.67 5.19 -24.27
N VAL A 188 -8.94 4.81 -24.05
CA VAL A 188 -9.85 5.49 -23.13
C VAL A 188 -10.44 4.47 -22.16
N TRP A 189 -10.47 4.81 -20.88
CA TRP A 189 -11.14 4.02 -19.84
C TRP A 189 -12.33 4.80 -19.28
N GLN A 190 -13.54 4.28 -19.44
CA GLN A 190 -14.72 4.75 -18.73
C GLN A 190 -14.75 4.10 -17.34
N TYR A 191 -14.42 4.91 -16.32
CA TYR A 191 -14.15 4.42 -14.97
C TYR A 191 -15.34 4.59 -14.02
N THR A 192 -16.34 5.39 -14.38
CA THR A 192 -17.56 5.58 -13.59
C THR A 192 -18.71 6.13 -14.44
N GLU A 193 -19.91 5.70 -14.12
CA GLU A 193 -21.21 6.22 -14.62
C GLU A 193 -21.83 7.28 -13.68
N HIS A 194 -21.12 7.65 -12.60
CA HIS A 194 -21.60 8.55 -11.55
C HIS A 194 -20.59 9.66 -11.26
N GLY A 195 -20.17 10.36 -12.30
CA GLY A 195 -19.25 11.46 -12.15
C GLY A 195 -19.85 12.73 -11.53
N PRO A 196 -18.98 13.68 -11.13
CA PRO A 196 -19.37 14.81 -10.28
C PRO A 196 -20.31 15.84 -10.94
N VAL A 197 -20.38 15.90 -12.28
CA VAL A 197 -21.22 16.89 -12.99
C VAL A 197 -22.04 16.32 -14.16
N VAL A 198 -21.63 15.16 -14.70
CA VAL A 198 -22.32 14.38 -15.72
C VAL A 198 -22.06 12.91 -15.41
N GLY A 199 -22.94 12.01 -15.87
CA GLY A 199 -22.90 10.58 -15.55
C GLY A 199 -21.56 9.95 -15.88
N ASP A 200 -21.27 9.80 -17.17
CA ASP A 200 -20.15 8.97 -17.61
C ASP A 200 -18.83 9.74 -17.68
N TRP A 201 -17.81 9.21 -16.99
CA TRP A 201 -16.47 9.79 -16.93
C TRP A 201 -15.40 8.84 -17.42
N ASN A 202 -14.49 9.45 -18.17
CA ASN A 202 -13.47 8.79 -18.94
C ASN A 202 -12.08 9.27 -18.52
N GLN A 203 -11.09 8.43 -18.80
CA GLN A 203 -9.70 8.76 -18.64
C GLN A 203 -8.90 8.30 -19.86
N TRP A 204 -8.06 9.22 -20.34
CA TRP A 204 -6.98 8.94 -21.27
C TRP A 204 -5.67 8.86 -20.47
N PRO A 205 -4.89 7.77 -20.58
CA PRO A 205 -3.79 7.49 -19.66
C PRO A 205 -2.51 8.27 -19.92
N ALA A 206 -2.38 8.93 -21.07
CA ALA A 206 -1.20 9.70 -21.44
C ALA A 206 -1.42 11.22 -21.28
N SER A 207 -0.50 12.02 -21.83
CA SER A 207 -0.56 13.48 -21.76
C SER A 207 -1.62 14.07 -22.70
N ILE A 208 -2.00 15.32 -22.45
CA ILE A 208 -2.90 16.08 -23.35
C ILE A 208 -2.31 16.24 -24.76
N ASN A 209 -0.98 16.36 -24.88
CA ASN A 209 -0.31 16.41 -26.18
C ASN A 209 -0.45 15.08 -26.94
N ALA A 210 -0.39 13.94 -26.23
CA ALA A 210 -0.63 12.63 -26.83
C ALA A 210 -2.10 12.49 -27.28
N LEU A 211 -3.05 12.98 -26.50
CA LEU A 211 -4.47 12.98 -26.89
C LEU A 211 -4.72 13.89 -28.12
N GLN A 212 -4.10 15.05 -28.18
CA GLN A 212 -4.15 15.91 -29.36
C GLN A 212 -3.48 15.26 -30.58
N ALA A 213 -2.38 14.52 -30.40
CA ALA A 213 -1.75 13.76 -31.47
C ALA A 213 -2.67 12.64 -31.97
N PHE A 214 -3.38 11.95 -31.07
CA PHE A 214 -4.42 10.98 -31.40
C PHE A 214 -5.56 11.63 -32.22
N ALA A 215 -6.00 12.82 -31.83
CA ALA A 215 -6.99 13.59 -32.59
C ALA A 215 -6.50 14.01 -33.99
N ARG A 216 -5.20 14.22 -34.21
CA ARG A 216 -4.60 14.51 -35.53
C ARG A 216 -4.38 13.27 -36.39
N ASN A 217 -4.31 12.08 -35.79
CA ASN A 217 -3.92 10.89 -36.53
C ASN A 217 -5.07 10.44 -37.44
N ASN A 218 -4.80 10.52 -38.75
CA ASN A 218 -5.72 10.07 -39.79
C ASN A 218 -5.80 8.56 -39.90
N ALA A 219 -4.75 7.79 -39.57
CA ALA A 219 -4.72 6.36 -39.88
C ALA A 219 -5.28 5.44 -38.78
N ALA A 220 -5.41 5.93 -37.53
CA ALA A 220 -5.68 5.11 -36.33
C ALA A 220 -5.06 3.71 -36.44
N SER A 221 -3.74 3.61 -36.48
CA SER A 221 -3.02 3.09 -35.31
C SER A 221 -1.57 3.61 -35.34
N PRO A 222 -1.12 4.48 -34.42
CA PRO A 222 0.09 4.13 -33.69
C PRO A 222 -0.31 2.96 -32.79
N ALA A 223 0.51 1.92 -32.67
CA ALA A 223 0.32 0.92 -31.62
C ALA A 223 -0.11 1.63 -30.33
N PRO A 224 -1.12 1.13 -29.58
CA PRO A 224 -1.54 1.75 -28.32
C PRO A 224 -0.25 2.10 -27.62
N PRO A 225 -0.03 3.38 -27.22
CA PRO A 225 1.24 3.77 -26.66
C PRO A 225 1.56 2.67 -25.69
N THR A 226 2.67 1.95 -25.92
CA THR A 226 3.15 1.04 -24.90
C THR A 226 3.27 1.97 -23.73
N THR A 227 2.29 1.92 -22.81
CA THR A 227 2.38 2.64 -21.56
C THR A 227 3.79 2.29 -21.15
N PRO A 228 4.72 3.26 -21.01
CA PRO A 228 5.94 2.96 -20.29
C PRO A 228 5.38 2.33 -19.04
N ALA A 229 5.58 1.01 -18.91
CA ALA A 229 4.84 0.24 -17.95
C ALA A 229 5.03 1.02 -16.67
N SER A 230 3.93 1.38 -15.96
CA SER A 230 4.01 2.38 -14.88
C SER A 230 5.30 2.12 -14.11
N PRO A 231 6.12 3.10 -13.71
CA PRO A 231 7.50 2.81 -13.29
C PRO A 231 7.62 1.61 -12.31
N GLY A 232 6.57 1.33 -11.54
CA GLY A 232 6.36 0.07 -10.82
C GLY A 232 6.27 -1.23 -11.62
N VAL A 233 5.49 -1.34 -12.70
CA VAL A 233 5.44 -2.52 -13.57
C VAL A 233 6.83 -2.88 -14.10
N SER A 234 7.57 -1.93 -14.68
CA SER A 234 8.93 -2.18 -15.19
C SER A 234 9.91 -2.53 -14.06
N ALA A 235 9.83 -1.82 -12.93
CA ALA A 235 10.68 -2.10 -11.79
C ALA A 235 10.39 -3.47 -11.16
N ILE A 236 9.11 -3.88 -11.09
CA ILE A 236 8.68 -5.19 -10.60
C ILE A 236 9.22 -6.29 -11.52
N ALA A 237 9.09 -6.15 -12.83
CA ALA A 237 9.66 -7.11 -13.78
C ALA A 237 11.19 -7.23 -13.64
N ALA A 238 11.88 -6.09 -13.54
CA ALA A 238 13.33 -6.06 -13.35
C ALA A 238 13.78 -6.67 -12.00
N ALA A 239 13.02 -6.45 -10.92
CA ALA A 239 13.28 -7.08 -9.62
C ALA A 239 13.00 -8.59 -9.65
N ALA A 240 11.93 -9.02 -10.33
CA ALA A 240 11.59 -10.43 -10.48
C ALA A 240 12.71 -11.22 -11.17
N SER A 241 13.26 -10.68 -12.26
CA SER A 241 14.37 -11.32 -13.00
C SER A 241 15.64 -11.54 -12.16
N ARG A 242 15.81 -10.74 -11.10
CA ARG A 242 16.99 -10.79 -10.21
C ARG A 242 16.70 -11.47 -8.87
N THR A 243 15.50 -12.01 -8.67
CA THR A 243 15.10 -12.61 -7.39
C THR A 243 14.86 -14.11 -7.55
N PRO A 244 15.85 -14.95 -7.22
CA PRO A 244 15.69 -16.39 -7.22
C PRO A 244 14.59 -16.84 -6.24
N GLY A 245 13.90 -17.93 -6.60
CA GLY A 245 12.94 -18.60 -5.73
C GLY A 245 11.55 -17.93 -5.62
N LEU A 246 11.23 -16.94 -6.46
CA LEU A 246 9.87 -16.40 -6.53
C LEU A 246 8.88 -17.33 -7.26
N GLY A 247 9.35 -18.10 -8.26
CA GLY A 247 8.47 -18.96 -9.07
C GLY A 247 7.57 -18.17 -10.03
N ALA A 248 6.51 -18.81 -10.52
CA ALA A 248 5.59 -18.20 -11.48
C ALA A 248 4.74 -17.08 -10.84
N THR A 249 4.35 -16.09 -11.65
CA THR A 249 3.42 -15.03 -11.23
C THR A 249 2.04 -15.62 -10.95
N THR A 250 1.43 -15.24 -9.83
CA THR A 250 0.05 -15.64 -9.47
C THR A 250 -0.96 -14.51 -9.71
N THR A 251 -0.48 -13.29 -9.95
CA THR A 251 -1.29 -12.13 -10.37
C THR A 251 -0.61 -11.35 -11.48
N GLY A 252 -1.37 -10.51 -12.19
CA GLY A 252 -0.81 -9.36 -12.90
C GLY A 252 -0.23 -8.33 -11.91
N VAL A 253 0.45 -7.31 -12.43
CA VAL A 253 0.85 -6.15 -11.61
C VAL A 253 -0.40 -5.35 -11.26
N VAL A 254 -0.61 -5.09 -9.98
CA VAL A 254 -1.71 -4.28 -9.44
C VAL A 254 -1.12 -2.98 -8.93
N CYS A 255 -1.59 -1.85 -9.45
CA CYS A 255 -1.17 -0.51 -9.05
C CYS A 255 -2.32 0.25 -8.38
N GLY A 256 -2.03 1.42 -7.81
CA GLY A 256 -3.01 2.21 -7.05
C GLY A 256 -2.99 1.93 -5.55
N LEU A 257 -1.92 1.31 -5.05
CA LEU A 257 -1.67 1.22 -3.61
C LEU A 257 -1.38 2.61 -3.02
N VAL A 258 -1.35 2.69 -1.69
CA VAL A 258 -0.99 3.91 -0.96
C VAL A 258 0.31 4.53 -1.50
N ARG A 259 0.32 5.87 -1.64
CA ARG A 259 1.43 6.62 -2.27
C ARG A 259 1.80 6.16 -3.69
N GLY A 260 0.79 5.72 -4.45
CA GLY A 260 0.92 5.38 -5.86
C GLY A 260 1.73 4.11 -6.13
N GLY A 261 1.86 3.22 -5.14
CA GLY A 261 2.63 2.01 -5.31
C GLY A 261 1.92 0.92 -6.12
N CYS A 262 2.70 -0.11 -6.42
CA CYS A 262 2.26 -1.30 -7.16
C CYS A 262 2.76 -2.58 -6.49
N TYR A 263 2.13 -3.71 -6.79
CA TYR A 263 2.61 -5.03 -6.38
C TYR A 263 2.37 -6.10 -7.44
N GLN A 264 3.12 -7.19 -7.35
CA GLN A 264 2.83 -8.43 -8.06
C GLN A 264 3.12 -9.63 -7.16
N LYS A 265 2.20 -10.61 -7.14
CA LYS A 265 2.38 -11.85 -6.40
C LYS A 265 3.00 -12.94 -7.29
N PHE A 266 3.83 -13.74 -6.65
CA PHE A 266 4.48 -14.93 -7.19
C PHE A 266 4.21 -16.12 -6.26
N GLN A 267 4.50 -17.34 -6.70
CA GLN A 267 4.32 -18.55 -5.88
C GLN A 267 5.11 -18.48 -4.55
N GLY A 268 6.34 -17.96 -4.59
CA GLY A 268 7.28 -17.89 -3.47
C GLY A 268 7.36 -16.53 -2.75
N GLY A 269 6.54 -15.54 -3.14
CA GLY A 269 6.57 -14.22 -2.52
C GLY A 269 5.78 -13.15 -3.27
N ASP A 270 6.04 -11.88 -2.96
CA ASP A 270 5.55 -10.74 -3.74
C ASP A 270 6.63 -9.68 -3.90
N ILE A 271 6.50 -8.86 -4.95
CA ILE A 271 7.33 -7.69 -5.15
C ILE A 271 6.45 -6.46 -4.99
N ARG A 272 6.93 -5.50 -4.20
CA ARG A 272 6.26 -4.23 -3.91
C ARG A 272 7.09 -3.10 -4.44
N TRP A 273 6.43 -2.11 -5.03
CA TRP A 273 7.08 -0.92 -5.56
C TRP A 273 6.36 0.34 -5.10
N THR A 274 7.16 1.36 -4.76
CA THR A 274 6.76 2.77 -4.80
C THR A 274 7.93 3.57 -5.36
N SER A 275 7.68 4.79 -5.84
CA SER A 275 8.73 5.68 -6.36
C SER A 275 9.80 5.99 -5.31
N ALA A 276 9.46 5.94 -4.02
CA ALA A 276 10.38 6.22 -2.93
C ALA A 276 11.33 5.05 -2.60
N THR A 277 10.86 3.81 -2.69
CA THR A 277 11.62 2.62 -2.21
C THR A 277 12.11 1.70 -3.34
N GLY A 278 11.64 1.92 -4.57
CA GLY A 278 11.89 1.01 -5.68
C GLY A 278 11.15 -0.33 -5.50
N ALA A 279 11.46 -1.30 -6.38
CA ALA A 279 10.82 -2.61 -6.35
C ALA A 279 11.60 -3.56 -5.43
N GLN A 280 10.97 -4.01 -4.36
CA GLN A 280 11.58 -4.89 -3.37
C GLN A 280 10.82 -6.21 -3.27
N PRO A 281 11.51 -7.36 -3.39
CA PRO A 281 10.92 -8.66 -3.15
C PRO A 281 10.79 -8.94 -1.65
N THR A 282 9.70 -9.60 -1.26
CA THR A 282 9.42 -10.08 0.10
C THR A 282 8.93 -11.52 0.01
N LYS A 283 9.54 -12.44 0.77
CA LYS A 283 9.39 -13.90 0.62
C LYS A 283 9.32 -14.58 2.00
N GLY A 284 9.28 -15.91 2.00
CA GLY A 284 9.45 -16.73 3.20
C GLY A 284 8.53 -16.37 4.36
N GLY A 285 9.02 -16.52 5.59
CA GLY A 285 8.29 -16.20 6.82
C GLY A 285 8.10 -14.71 7.09
N ILE A 286 8.89 -13.83 6.47
CA ILE A 286 8.81 -12.37 6.65
C ILE A 286 7.56 -11.82 5.98
N ARG A 287 7.23 -12.28 4.77
CA ARG A 287 6.04 -11.86 4.03
C ARG A 287 4.71 -11.99 4.81
N PRO A 288 4.34 -13.16 5.37
CA PRO A 288 3.11 -13.28 6.13
C PRO A 288 3.13 -12.43 7.41
N ALA A 289 4.28 -12.29 8.07
CA ALA A 289 4.41 -11.39 9.23
C ALA A 289 4.22 -9.92 8.85
N TRP A 290 4.71 -9.48 7.69
CA TRP A 290 4.40 -8.13 7.20
C TRP A 290 2.91 -7.95 6.92
N GLY A 291 2.25 -9.00 6.41
CA GLY A 291 0.80 -9.02 6.20
C GLY A 291 -0.01 -8.80 7.48
N THR A 292 0.41 -9.36 8.62
CA THR A 292 -0.29 -9.13 9.91
C THR A 292 -0.17 -7.70 10.41
N THR A 293 0.82 -6.94 9.91
CA THR A 293 0.97 -5.51 10.22
C THR A 293 0.15 -4.59 9.31
N GLY A 294 -0.55 -5.13 8.31
CA GLY A 294 -1.34 -4.35 7.34
C GLY A 294 -0.60 -4.00 6.04
N TYR A 295 0.51 -4.69 5.74
CA TYR A 295 1.36 -4.42 4.56
C TYR A 295 1.78 -2.94 4.46
N GLU A 296 1.74 -2.35 3.27
CA GLU A 296 2.09 -0.94 3.03
C GLU A 296 1.15 0.07 3.73
N ASN A 297 -0.04 -0.35 4.13
CA ASN A 297 -0.98 0.48 4.89
C ASN A 297 -0.66 0.46 6.41
N GLY A 298 0.18 -0.48 6.83
CA GLY A 298 0.63 -0.64 8.19
C GLY A 298 1.71 0.35 8.60
N ARG A 299 2.04 0.36 9.90
CA ARG A 299 3.09 1.21 10.48
C ARG A 299 4.48 0.99 9.87
N LEU A 300 4.73 -0.19 9.30
CA LEU A 300 6.01 -0.48 8.64
C LEU A 300 6.14 0.19 7.28
N GLY A 301 5.05 0.42 6.54
CA GLY A 301 5.10 0.96 5.18
C GLY A 301 5.72 -0.02 4.17
N TYR A 302 6.31 0.51 3.11
CA TYR A 302 6.92 -0.28 2.05
C TYR A 302 8.27 -0.88 2.48
N PRO A 303 8.63 -2.07 1.97
CA PRO A 303 10.00 -2.55 2.03
C PRO A 303 10.94 -1.56 1.32
N THR A 304 12.10 -1.33 1.91
CA THR A 304 13.14 -0.42 1.41
C THR A 304 14.32 -1.16 0.79
N ARG A 305 14.48 -2.44 1.13
CA ARG A 305 15.48 -3.36 0.58
C ARG A 305 14.90 -4.78 0.51
N ALA A 306 15.53 -5.63 -0.29
CA ALA A 306 15.25 -7.07 -0.31
C ALA A 306 15.60 -7.72 1.04
N GLU A 307 15.10 -8.94 1.25
CA GLU A 307 15.51 -9.76 2.39
C GLU A 307 17.01 -10.04 2.39
N GLU A 308 17.64 -9.82 3.54
CA GLU A 308 19.04 -10.12 3.80
C GLU A 308 19.13 -11.31 4.77
N CYS A 309 19.73 -12.40 4.32
CA CYS A 309 19.86 -13.66 5.07
C CYS A 309 21.33 -13.97 5.36
N GLY A 310 21.56 -14.91 6.30
CA GLY A 310 22.91 -15.28 6.75
C GLY A 310 23.28 -14.67 8.10
N LEU A 311 22.30 -14.16 8.83
CA LEU A 311 22.48 -13.73 10.22
C LEU A 311 22.79 -14.95 11.11
N THR A 312 23.43 -14.71 12.26
CA THR A 312 23.76 -15.75 13.25
C THR A 312 22.53 -16.62 13.57
N GLY A 313 22.70 -17.94 13.58
CA GLY A 313 21.59 -18.88 13.80
C GLY A 313 20.67 -19.08 12.60
N GLY A 314 21.10 -18.69 11.40
CA GLY A 314 20.35 -18.90 10.15
C GLY A 314 19.21 -17.89 9.94
N GLY A 315 19.30 -16.71 10.56
CA GLY A 315 18.26 -15.70 10.46
C GLY A 315 18.31 -14.87 9.18
N CYS A 316 17.18 -14.23 8.91
CA CYS A 316 17.00 -13.25 7.85
C CYS A 316 16.32 -12.00 8.42
N TYR A 317 16.48 -10.87 7.76
CA TYR A 317 15.70 -9.68 8.05
C TYR A 317 15.34 -8.92 6.78
N GLN A 318 14.33 -8.07 6.89
CA GLN A 318 13.98 -7.11 5.85
C GLN A 318 13.67 -5.76 6.46
N ARG A 319 14.18 -4.71 5.82
CA ARG A 319 13.98 -3.33 6.24
C ARG A 319 12.79 -2.70 5.54
N TYR A 320 11.97 -2.02 6.33
CA TYR A 320 10.82 -1.24 5.92
C TYR A 320 11.03 0.23 6.33
N GLU A 321 10.20 1.13 5.81
CA GLU A 321 10.28 2.56 6.13
C GLU A 321 10.14 2.79 7.65
N GLY A 322 9.19 2.11 8.29
CA GLY A 322 8.87 2.27 9.71
C GLY A 322 9.52 1.26 10.66
N GLY A 323 10.37 0.35 10.18
CA GLY A 323 10.95 -0.68 11.03
C GLY A 323 11.67 -1.79 10.27
N ASP A 324 11.89 -2.91 10.93
CA ASP A 324 12.52 -4.10 10.37
C ASP A 324 11.70 -5.33 10.77
N ILE A 325 11.61 -6.36 9.93
CA ILE A 325 11.08 -7.67 10.31
C ILE A 325 12.23 -8.66 10.31
N HIS A 326 12.41 -9.37 11.42
CA HIS A 326 13.43 -10.40 11.54
C HIS A 326 12.79 -11.76 11.67
N TRP A 327 13.35 -12.73 10.96
CA TRP A 327 12.96 -14.12 11.01
C TRP A 327 14.16 -14.97 11.42
N ALA A 328 13.93 -15.94 12.30
CA ALA A 328 14.88 -17.00 12.59
C ALA A 328 14.14 -18.33 12.79
N PRO A 329 14.78 -19.49 12.53
CA PRO A 329 14.14 -20.79 12.68
C PRO A 329 13.52 -21.02 14.07
N ALA A 330 14.18 -20.52 15.12
CA ALA A 330 13.75 -20.72 16.51
C ALA A 330 12.62 -19.78 16.97
N SER A 331 12.44 -18.61 16.34
CA SER A 331 11.51 -17.57 16.81
C SER A 331 10.41 -17.22 15.82
N GLY A 332 10.55 -17.59 14.54
CA GLY A 332 9.68 -17.10 13.48
C GLY A 332 9.94 -15.62 13.14
N ALA A 333 9.05 -15.03 12.34
CA ALA A 333 9.16 -13.65 11.88
C ALA A 333 8.42 -12.68 12.80
N HIS A 334 9.12 -11.64 13.28
CA HIS A 334 8.51 -10.60 14.11
C HIS A 334 8.97 -9.21 13.68
N PRO A 335 8.04 -8.23 13.63
CA PRO A 335 8.35 -6.85 13.36
C PRO A 335 8.97 -6.18 14.60
N THR A 336 10.01 -5.39 14.39
CA THR A 336 10.55 -4.43 15.35
C THR A 336 10.41 -3.04 14.75
N SER A 337 9.57 -2.23 15.37
CA SER A 337 9.20 -0.89 14.92
C SER A 337 9.38 0.15 16.03
N GLY A 338 9.09 1.41 15.72
CA GLY A 338 8.87 2.44 16.74
C GLY A 338 10.11 2.76 17.58
N GLY A 339 9.86 3.14 18.83
CA GLY A 339 10.87 3.62 19.77
C GLY A 339 11.85 2.55 20.25
N SER A 340 11.50 1.26 20.14
CA SER A 340 12.36 0.14 20.54
C SER A 340 13.49 -0.12 19.54
N ARG A 341 13.33 0.29 18.27
CA ARG A 341 14.28 0.04 17.17
C ARG A 341 15.69 0.58 17.41
N PRO A 342 15.92 1.83 17.86
CA PRO A 342 17.28 2.35 18.04
C PRO A 342 18.11 1.58 19.09
N ALA A 343 17.46 0.96 20.07
CA ALA A 343 18.14 0.19 21.11
C ALA A 343 18.43 -1.26 20.70
N TRP A 344 17.68 -1.79 19.73
CA TRP A 344 17.93 -3.11 19.18
C TRP A 344 18.90 -3.01 17.99
N GLY A 345 20.19 -2.93 18.30
CA GLY A 345 21.23 -3.23 17.31
C GLY A 345 21.04 -4.67 16.80
N HIS A 346 21.24 -4.88 15.50
CA HIS A 346 21.07 -6.17 14.84
C HIS A 346 21.77 -7.34 15.55
N PRO A 347 21.29 -8.58 15.41
CA PRO A 347 22.03 -9.78 15.80
C PRO A 347 23.44 -9.76 15.19
N GLY A 348 24.48 -9.69 16.03
CA GLY A 348 25.89 -9.58 15.60
C GLY A 348 26.51 -8.20 15.80
N SER A 349 25.73 -7.16 16.13
CA SER A 349 26.24 -5.94 16.77
C SER A 349 26.27 -6.12 18.30
N GLY A 350 26.88 -5.19 19.06
CA GLY A 350 27.15 -5.31 20.51
C GLY A 350 25.96 -5.64 21.44
N THR A 351 24.74 -5.72 20.91
CA THR A 351 23.48 -6.20 21.52
C THR A 351 23.25 -7.72 21.37
N GLY A 352 24.18 -8.47 20.78
CA GLY A 352 24.06 -9.91 20.45
C GLY A 352 23.63 -10.86 21.58
N ARG A 353 23.53 -10.39 22.82
CA ARG A 353 23.03 -11.14 23.98
C ARG A 353 21.49 -11.16 24.10
N LEU A 354 20.75 -10.35 23.35
CA LEU A 354 19.27 -10.40 23.33
C LEU A 354 18.71 -11.45 22.36
N GLY A 355 19.45 -11.78 21.29
CA GLY A 355 18.95 -12.66 20.24
C GLY A 355 17.82 -12.04 19.40
N TYR A 356 17.00 -12.90 18.80
CA TYR A 356 15.89 -12.52 17.94
C TYR A 356 14.62 -12.13 18.72
N PRO A 357 13.74 -11.30 18.15
CA PRO A 357 12.44 -11.00 18.71
C PRO A 357 11.59 -12.28 18.75
N THR A 358 10.81 -12.42 19.83
CA THR A 358 9.90 -13.56 20.04
C THR A 358 8.43 -13.13 20.01
N GLY A 359 8.17 -11.85 19.79
CA GLY A 359 6.85 -11.27 19.64
C GLY A 359 6.91 -9.88 19.01
N SER A 360 5.76 -9.36 18.58
CA SER A 360 5.63 -7.98 18.12
C SER A 360 5.73 -6.99 19.28
N GLU A 361 6.04 -5.73 18.96
CA GLU A 361 6.00 -4.62 19.93
C GLU A 361 4.59 -4.42 20.48
N VAL A 362 4.47 -4.29 21.81
CA VAL A 362 3.21 -4.03 22.53
C VAL A 362 3.30 -2.64 23.14
N CYS A 363 2.40 -1.76 22.74
CA CYS A 363 2.32 -0.37 23.20
C CYS A 363 1.12 -0.13 24.12
N GLY A 364 1.11 1.00 24.83
CA GLY A 364 0.08 1.35 25.80
C GLY A 364 0.50 1.09 27.25
N LEU A 365 1.80 0.95 27.49
CA LEU A 365 2.36 0.90 28.84
C LEU A 365 2.24 2.28 29.52
N ALA A 366 2.49 2.31 30.84
CA ALA A 366 2.41 3.55 31.63
C ALA A 366 3.24 4.68 31.01
N GLY A 367 2.70 5.90 30.97
CA GLY A 367 3.40 7.04 30.35
C GLY A 367 3.55 6.94 28.82
N GLY A 368 2.79 6.06 28.15
CA GLY A 368 2.79 5.93 26.69
C GLY A 368 3.91 5.07 26.13
N GLY A 369 4.53 4.22 26.96
CA GLY A 369 5.62 3.36 26.52
C GLY A 369 5.17 2.11 25.75
N CYS A 370 6.17 1.41 25.23
CA CYS A 370 6.04 0.14 24.53
C CYS A 370 7.11 -0.84 25.03
N TYR A 371 6.90 -2.13 24.79
CA TYR A 371 7.93 -3.15 24.98
C TYR A 371 7.92 -4.20 23.88
N GLN A 372 9.05 -4.87 23.71
CA GLN A 372 9.17 -6.03 22.84
C GLN A 372 10.01 -7.12 23.53
N LYS A 373 9.58 -8.37 23.38
CA LYS A 373 10.28 -9.54 23.91
C LYS A 373 11.29 -10.08 22.89
N PHE A 374 12.42 -10.52 23.41
CA PHE A 374 13.52 -11.18 22.69
C PHE A 374 13.89 -12.47 23.41
N GLN A 375 14.67 -13.33 22.75
CA GLN A 375 15.11 -14.61 23.32
C GLN A 375 15.82 -14.44 24.68
N GLY A 376 16.64 -13.39 24.83
CA GLY A 376 17.46 -13.13 26.01
C GLY A 376 16.93 -12.08 26.99
N GLY A 377 15.77 -11.47 26.72
CA GLY A 377 15.21 -10.40 27.55
C GLY A 377 14.20 -9.53 26.81
N ASP A 378 13.91 -8.34 27.35
CA ASP A 378 12.95 -7.41 26.75
C ASP A 378 13.60 -6.05 26.51
N ILE A 379 13.12 -5.33 25.50
CA ILE A 379 13.40 -3.89 25.33
C ILE A 379 12.14 -3.14 25.72
N HIS A 380 12.26 -2.16 26.61
CA HIS A 380 11.19 -1.23 26.96
C HIS A 380 11.57 0.16 26.51
N TRP A 381 10.63 0.85 25.88
CA TRP A 381 10.75 2.24 25.44
C TRP A 381 9.68 3.10 26.10
N ALA A 382 10.03 4.33 26.47
CA ALA A 382 9.05 5.35 26.86
C ALA A 382 9.45 6.76 26.38
N PRO A 383 8.48 7.65 26.13
CA PRO A 383 8.74 9.05 25.85
C PRO A 383 9.61 9.70 26.94
N GLY A 384 10.67 10.41 26.54
CA GLY A 384 11.59 11.07 27.46
C GLY A 384 12.56 10.15 28.21
N VAL A 385 12.42 8.82 28.11
CA VAL A 385 13.33 7.83 28.73
C VAL A 385 14.21 7.13 27.68
N GLY A 386 13.66 6.87 26.49
CA GLY A 386 14.33 6.09 25.45
C GLY A 386 14.11 4.59 25.61
N ALA A 387 14.80 3.80 24.78
CA ALA A 387 14.66 2.34 24.74
C ALA A 387 15.84 1.66 25.42
N HIS A 388 15.56 0.74 26.35
CA HIS A 388 16.59 0.08 27.13
C HIS A 388 16.33 -1.41 27.29
N PRO A 389 17.34 -2.27 27.05
CA PRO A 389 17.23 -3.71 27.20
C PRO A 389 17.36 -4.13 28.67
N THR A 390 16.54 -5.09 29.11
CA THR A 390 16.58 -5.70 30.45
C THR A 390 16.57 -7.22 30.29
N ARG A 391 17.47 -7.95 30.97
CA ARG A 391 17.72 -9.38 30.73
C ARG A 391 17.78 -10.19 32.03
N ALA A 392 17.75 -11.51 31.87
CA ALA A 392 18.06 -12.50 32.91
C ALA A 392 17.47 -12.18 34.30
N GLY A 393 18.29 -12.31 35.36
CA GLY A 393 17.85 -12.13 36.75
C GLY A 393 17.35 -10.71 37.05
N ILE A 394 17.94 -9.68 36.44
CA ILE A 394 17.53 -8.28 36.62
C ILE A 394 16.10 -8.07 36.10
N ARG A 395 15.79 -8.61 34.91
CA ARG A 395 14.43 -8.59 34.34
C ARG A 395 13.43 -9.29 35.24
N THR A 396 13.77 -10.47 35.77
CA THR A 396 12.88 -11.20 36.70
C THR A 396 12.62 -10.41 37.98
N ALA A 397 13.65 -9.79 38.56
CA ALA A 397 13.47 -8.93 39.73
C ALA A 397 12.61 -7.70 39.42
N TRP A 398 12.81 -7.05 38.27
CA TRP A 398 11.99 -5.90 37.86
C TRP A 398 10.52 -6.30 37.65
N ALA A 399 10.27 -7.44 37.02
CA ALA A 399 8.95 -8.01 36.86
C ALA A 399 8.22 -8.18 38.21
N ASN A 400 8.92 -8.70 39.21
CA ASN A 400 8.40 -8.89 40.57
C ASN A 400 8.10 -7.56 41.29
N THR A 401 8.70 -6.45 40.85
CA THR A 401 8.36 -5.11 41.35
C THR A 401 7.19 -4.44 40.62
N GLY A 402 6.60 -5.10 39.62
CA GLY A 402 5.49 -4.57 38.82
C GLY A 402 5.91 -3.82 37.55
N TYR A 403 7.11 -4.08 37.02
CA TYR A 403 7.65 -3.44 35.82
C TYR A 403 7.57 -1.91 35.88
N GLU A 404 7.11 -1.25 34.81
CA GLU A 404 7.02 0.20 34.68
C GLU A 404 5.96 0.84 35.58
N ARG A 405 4.97 0.06 36.04
CA ARG A 405 3.96 0.49 37.01
C ARG A 405 4.48 0.41 38.45
N GLY A 406 5.57 -0.33 38.65
CA GLY A 406 6.24 -0.51 39.92
C GLY A 406 6.99 0.73 40.39
N SER A 407 7.47 0.67 41.63
CA SER A 407 8.23 1.79 42.23
C SER A 407 9.54 2.12 41.51
N LEU A 408 10.08 1.20 40.71
CA LEU A 408 11.29 1.44 39.91
C LEU A 408 11.02 2.15 38.58
N ARG A 409 9.80 2.04 38.02
CA ARG A 409 9.42 2.57 36.70
C ARG A 409 10.35 2.05 35.57
N TYR A 410 10.57 2.82 34.50
CA TYR A 410 11.33 2.37 33.33
C TYR A 410 12.84 2.27 33.59
N PRO A 411 13.53 1.34 32.91
CA PRO A 411 14.99 1.34 32.82
C PRO A 411 15.47 2.64 32.15
N THR A 412 16.63 3.14 32.58
CA THR A 412 17.23 4.42 32.11
C THR A 412 18.57 4.22 31.38
N GLY A 413 19.03 2.98 31.30
CA GLY A 413 20.26 2.57 30.63
C GLY A 413 20.31 1.05 30.45
N PRO A 414 21.28 0.53 29.68
CA PRO A 414 21.51 -0.90 29.59
C PRO A 414 22.06 -1.46 30.92
N GLU A 415 22.05 -2.79 31.04
CA GLU A 415 22.77 -3.48 32.12
C GLU A 415 24.27 -3.26 32.00
N VAL A 416 24.91 -2.89 33.12
CA VAL A 416 26.36 -2.75 33.26
C VAL A 416 26.88 -3.92 34.08
N CYS A 417 27.76 -4.72 33.47
CA CYS A 417 28.36 -5.90 34.08
C CYS A 417 29.87 -5.71 34.29
N GLY A 418 30.44 -6.48 35.20
CA GLY A 418 31.85 -6.38 35.59
C GLY A 418 32.05 -5.85 37.01
N LEU A 419 30.99 -5.85 37.82
CA LEU A 419 31.10 -5.57 39.26
C LEU A 419 31.88 -6.69 39.97
N VAL A 420 32.34 -6.42 41.18
CA VAL A 420 33.06 -7.39 42.03
C VAL A 420 32.28 -8.71 42.16
N LYS A 421 32.96 -9.85 42.25
CA LYS A 421 32.33 -11.19 42.23
C LYS A 421 31.50 -11.49 40.95
N GLY A 422 31.71 -10.75 39.86
CA GLY A 422 31.05 -10.99 38.57
C GLY A 422 29.62 -10.44 38.48
N GLY A 423 29.27 -9.46 39.30
CA GLY A 423 27.92 -8.87 39.32
C GLY A 423 27.63 -7.93 38.16
N CYS A 424 26.35 -7.57 38.07
CA CYS A 424 25.81 -6.59 37.13
C CYS A 424 24.80 -5.68 37.84
N TYR A 425 24.57 -4.49 37.31
CA TYR A 425 23.46 -3.64 37.74
C TYR A 425 22.76 -2.98 36.56
N GLN A 426 21.54 -2.51 36.80
CA GLN A 426 20.83 -1.65 35.87
C GLN A 426 20.10 -0.54 36.62
N ASN A 427 20.15 0.67 36.07
CA ASN A 427 19.46 1.83 36.61
C ASN A 427 18.05 1.95 36.03
N PHE A 428 17.12 2.32 36.90
CA PHE A 428 15.72 2.61 36.61
C PHE A 428 15.39 4.02 37.15
N GLN A 429 14.31 4.63 36.68
CA GLN A 429 13.97 6.01 37.13
C GLN A 429 13.79 6.11 38.65
N GLY A 430 13.31 5.04 39.30
CA GLY A 430 13.08 4.98 40.74
C GLY A 430 14.19 4.31 41.57
N GLY A 431 15.30 3.86 40.96
CA GLY A 431 16.34 3.13 41.69
C GLY A 431 17.27 2.31 40.80
N ALA A 432 17.80 1.22 41.33
CA ALA A 432 18.61 0.27 40.56
C ALA A 432 18.32 -1.17 40.99
N ILE A 433 18.54 -2.12 40.10
CA ILE A 433 18.58 -3.54 40.45
C ILE A 433 20.02 -4.00 40.28
N THR A 434 20.55 -4.64 41.32
CA THR A 434 21.89 -5.22 41.31
C THR A 434 21.79 -6.73 41.43
N TRP A 435 22.54 -7.46 40.62
CA TRP A 435 22.60 -8.91 40.58
C TRP A 435 24.04 -9.40 40.78
N ALA A 436 24.21 -10.50 41.52
CA ALA A 436 25.48 -11.22 41.59
C ALA A 436 25.28 -12.74 41.63
N PRO A 437 26.25 -13.53 41.13
CA PRO A 437 26.27 -14.98 41.30
C PRO A 437 26.13 -15.37 42.78
N GLY A 438 25.26 -16.34 43.08
CA GLY A 438 25.02 -16.81 44.45
C GLY A 438 24.16 -15.89 45.33
N VAL A 439 23.95 -14.63 44.95
CA VAL A 439 23.14 -13.65 45.70
C VAL A 439 21.77 -13.42 45.06
N GLY A 440 21.69 -13.40 43.73
CA GLY A 440 20.47 -13.07 42.99
C GLY A 440 20.33 -11.57 42.73
N ALA A 441 19.18 -11.16 42.16
CA ALA A 441 18.90 -9.79 41.74
C ALA A 441 17.98 -9.09 42.74
N HIS A 442 18.40 -7.94 43.26
CA HIS A 442 17.66 -7.22 44.29
C HIS A 442 17.54 -5.72 43.98
N PRO A 443 16.33 -5.14 44.09
CA PRO A 443 16.10 -3.73 43.87
C PRO A 443 16.56 -2.88 45.06
N THR A 444 17.16 -1.73 44.78
CA THR A 444 17.56 -0.72 45.76
C THR A 444 17.01 0.64 45.31
N LYS A 445 16.51 1.46 46.25
CA LYS A 445 15.92 2.78 45.96
C LYS A 445 16.12 3.78 47.10
N GLY A 446 15.83 5.04 46.80
CA GLY A 446 15.69 6.13 47.78
C GLY A 446 16.86 6.29 48.76
N ALA A 447 16.51 6.59 50.01
CA ALA A 447 17.46 6.88 51.07
C ALA A 447 18.35 5.67 51.43
N ILE A 448 17.79 4.45 51.41
CA ILE A 448 18.55 3.22 51.68
C ILE A 448 19.64 3.00 50.63
N ARG A 449 19.31 3.14 49.33
CA ARG A 449 20.31 3.05 48.26
C ARG A 449 21.38 4.14 48.38
N THR A 450 21.00 5.34 48.78
CA THR A 450 21.95 6.45 49.00
C THR A 450 22.91 6.14 50.15
N ALA A 451 22.42 5.60 51.26
CA ALA A 451 23.27 5.15 52.36
C ALA A 451 24.21 4.02 51.92
N TRP A 452 23.72 3.05 51.14
CA TRP A 452 24.55 1.98 50.58
C TRP A 452 25.64 2.52 49.65
N ALA A 453 25.32 3.49 48.81
CA ALA A 453 26.27 4.21 47.96
C ALA A 453 27.41 4.83 48.79
N ASN A 454 27.06 5.51 49.88
CA ASN A 454 28.03 6.16 50.78
C ASN A 454 28.92 5.15 51.53
N THR A 455 28.54 3.87 51.56
CA THR A 455 29.38 2.79 52.11
C THR A 455 30.25 2.10 51.05
N GLY A 456 30.21 2.54 49.79
CA GLY A 456 30.99 1.95 48.69
C GLY A 456 30.23 0.91 47.85
N TYR A 457 28.89 0.90 47.90
CA TYR A 457 28.05 -0.10 47.22
C TYR A 457 28.53 -1.55 47.49
N GLU A 458 28.57 -2.40 46.46
CA GLU A 458 28.98 -3.81 46.56
C GLU A 458 30.48 -3.99 46.86
N THR A 459 31.30 -2.94 46.67
CA THR A 459 32.72 -2.97 47.03
C THR A 459 32.96 -2.69 48.51
N GLY A 460 31.95 -2.11 49.18
CA GLY A 460 31.97 -1.78 50.60
C GLY A 460 31.75 -2.97 51.53
N ARG A 461 31.92 -2.75 52.83
CA ARG A 461 31.76 -3.78 53.87
C ARG A 461 30.38 -4.44 53.91
N LEU A 462 29.33 -3.77 53.40
CA LEU A 462 28.00 -4.35 53.28
C LEU A 462 27.89 -5.39 52.16
N GLY A 463 28.67 -5.28 51.09
CA GLY A 463 28.56 -6.16 49.92
C GLY A 463 27.23 -5.98 49.17
N TYR A 464 26.79 -7.04 48.49
CA TYR A 464 25.57 -7.03 47.70
C TYR A 464 24.29 -7.03 48.55
N PRO A 465 23.19 -6.40 48.08
CA PRO A 465 21.88 -6.58 48.69
C PRO A 465 21.43 -8.04 48.57
N THR A 466 20.82 -8.58 49.62
CA THR A 466 20.31 -9.96 49.71
C THR A 466 18.79 -10.04 49.81
N SER A 467 18.12 -8.89 49.88
CA SER A 467 16.66 -8.76 49.85
C SER A 467 16.23 -7.50 49.11
N SER A 468 14.94 -7.46 48.73
CA SER A 468 14.28 -6.20 48.41
C SER A 468 14.06 -5.36 49.67
N GLU A 469 13.96 -4.05 49.53
CA GLU A 469 13.55 -3.17 50.63
C GLU A 469 12.17 -3.57 51.16
N ASN A 470 12.13 -3.95 52.45
CA ASN A 470 10.91 -4.29 53.17
C ASN A 470 10.46 -3.11 54.02
N CYS A 471 9.39 -2.45 53.61
CA CYS A 471 8.74 -1.39 54.36
C CYS A 471 7.53 -1.96 55.10
N THR A 472 7.77 -2.48 56.30
CA THR A 472 6.71 -3.10 57.14
C THR A 472 5.70 -2.07 57.65
N THR A 473 6.07 -0.78 57.67
CA THR A 473 5.21 0.36 58.03
C THR A 473 5.58 1.59 57.19
N THR A 474 4.74 2.62 57.17
CA THR A 474 5.07 3.93 56.58
C THR A 474 6.25 4.64 57.27
N THR A 475 6.67 4.15 58.44
CA THR A 475 7.70 4.76 59.29
C THR A 475 9.00 3.96 59.38
N ARG A 476 9.10 2.80 58.72
CA ARG A 476 10.30 1.98 58.77
C ARG A 476 10.46 1.11 57.54
N CYS A 477 11.61 1.25 56.88
CA CYS A 477 12.03 0.38 55.78
C CYS A 477 13.38 -0.25 56.10
N THR A 478 13.58 -1.50 55.73
CA THR A 478 14.83 -2.23 55.96
C THR A 478 15.25 -3.00 54.71
N GLN A 479 16.56 -3.06 54.46
CA GLN A 479 17.12 -3.90 53.42
C GLN A 479 18.35 -4.64 53.97
N THR A 480 18.42 -5.94 53.69
CA THR A 480 19.55 -6.78 54.09
C THR A 480 20.59 -6.87 52.98
N TYR A 481 21.84 -7.01 53.40
CA TYR A 481 23.04 -7.12 52.58
C TYR A 481 23.89 -8.28 53.09
N GLU A 482 24.86 -8.75 52.31
CA GLU A 482 25.78 -9.83 52.70
C GLU A 482 26.44 -9.55 54.07
N GLY A 483 26.88 -8.31 54.29
CA GLY A 483 27.63 -7.88 55.47
C GLY A 483 26.83 -7.11 56.53
N GLY A 484 25.50 -7.01 56.40
CA GLY A 484 24.69 -6.25 57.36
C GLY A 484 23.30 -5.86 56.87
N THR A 485 22.72 -4.84 57.52
CA THR A 485 21.37 -4.33 57.21
C THR A 485 21.39 -2.80 57.20
N ILE A 486 20.68 -2.18 56.27
CA ILE A 486 20.38 -0.74 56.32
C ILE A 486 18.92 -0.59 56.74
N THR A 487 18.69 0.30 57.72
CA THR A 487 17.35 0.66 58.20
C THR A 487 17.11 2.13 57.95
N TRP A 488 15.98 2.48 57.36
CA TRP A 488 15.48 3.85 57.24
C TRP A 488 14.30 4.09 58.20
N THR A 489 14.31 5.24 58.87
CA THR A 489 13.15 5.80 59.59
C THR A 489 13.05 7.31 59.33
N PRO A 490 11.87 7.93 59.52
CA PRO A 490 11.71 9.38 59.39
C PRO A 490 12.65 10.20 60.30
N THR A 491 13.00 9.68 61.49
CA THR A 491 13.80 10.42 62.47
C THR A 491 15.31 10.25 62.30
N THR A 492 15.77 9.08 61.85
CA THR A 492 17.21 8.78 61.77
C THR A 492 17.76 8.79 60.35
N GLY A 493 16.90 8.86 59.33
CA GLY A 493 17.31 8.56 57.96
C GLY A 493 17.78 7.12 57.80
N ALA A 494 18.52 6.83 56.72
CA ALA A 494 19.01 5.49 56.41
C ALA A 494 20.38 5.23 57.05
N THR A 495 20.43 4.29 58.00
CA THR A 495 21.64 3.97 58.77
C THR A 495 22.07 2.51 58.57
N PRO A 496 23.34 2.25 58.20
CA PRO A 496 23.87 0.90 58.07
C PRO A 496 24.24 0.29 59.43
N ARG A 497 24.03 -1.01 59.58
CA ARG A 497 24.48 -1.83 60.71
C ARG A 497 25.18 -3.08 60.17
N TYR A 498 26.43 -3.29 60.56
CA TYR A 498 27.22 -4.44 60.11
C TYR A 498 26.95 -5.69 60.95
N ASN A 499 27.08 -6.85 60.33
CA ASN A 499 27.15 -8.13 61.05
C ASN A 499 28.36 -8.13 62.00
N ARG A 500 28.21 -8.81 63.14
CA ARG A 500 29.27 -8.92 64.15
C ARG A 500 30.45 -9.73 63.64
#